data_AF-A0AAW9KPX1-F1
#
_entry.id   AF-A0AAW9KPX1-F1
#
_cell.length_a   1.000
_cell.length_b   1.000
_cell.length_c   1.000
_cell.angle_alpha   90.00
_cell.angle_beta   90.00
_cell.angle_gamma   90.00
#
_symmetry.space_group_name_H-M   'P 1'
#
loop_
_entity.id
_entity.type
_entity.pdbx_description
1 polymer ?
#
loop_
_entity_poly.entity_id
_entity_poly.type
_entity_poly.pdbx_seq_one_letter_code
_entity_poly.pdbx_strand_id
1 'polypeptide(L)'
;MGRRHGRRPPKPLVHDATGAAAHAGGSSVINISSVHAVQTDPECFPYNVANSGVNGLTRALSIELGPEGVRVNCIMPGKIITEALADHDYEAGTYEDHDQDPYPEHRHDPDSEKSIERQNTELDPIGRFGAPADIAGLAAYMAADESEFMTGACIPVDGGRTTTLRDHDFAEWLRQRE
;
A
#
# COMPACT_ATOMS: atom_id res chain seq x y z
N MET A 1 -37.32 25.98 -20.84
CA MET A 1 -35.92 26.00 -20.37
C MET A 1 -35.92 26.16 -18.85
N GLY A 2 -35.92 25.03 -18.12
CA GLY A 2 -35.98 25.02 -16.65
C GLY A 2 -34.60 25.30 -16.03
N ARG A 3 -34.54 26.26 -15.12
CA ARG A 3 -33.35 26.55 -14.31
C ARG A 3 -33.10 25.36 -13.38
N ARG A 4 -32.07 24.55 -13.67
CA ARG A 4 -31.58 23.52 -12.74
C ARG A 4 -31.17 24.25 -11.45
N HIS A 5 -31.92 24.02 -10.38
CA HIS A 5 -31.54 24.44 -9.04
C HIS A 5 -30.21 23.76 -8.70
N GLY A 6 -29.12 24.54 -8.75
CA GLY A 6 -27.80 24.09 -8.33
C GLY A 6 -27.82 23.79 -6.85
N ARG A 7 -28.06 22.53 -6.47
CA ARG A 7 -27.65 22.04 -5.17
C ARG A 7 -26.14 22.24 -5.10
N ARG A 8 -25.68 23.12 -4.20
CA ARG A 8 -24.27 23.12 -3.80
C ARG A 8 -23.92 21.69 -3.39
N PRO A 9 -22.79 21.13 -3.84
CA PRO A 9 -22.35 19.83 -3.33
C PRO A 9 -22.25 19.90 -1.80
N PRO A 10 -22.53 18.80 -1.09
CA PRO A 10 -22.30 18.73 0.35
C PRO A 10 -20.85 19.14 0.63
N LYS A 11 -20.62 19.90 1.71
CA LYS A 11 -19.26 20.21 2.16
C LYS A 11 -18.54 18.89 2.42
N PRO A 12 -17.28 18.72 1.98
CA PRO A 12 -16.55 17.48 2.23
C PRO A 12 -16.50 17.17 3.73
N LEU A 13 -16.57 15.88 4.05
CA LEU A 13 -16.62 15.37 5.43
C LEU A 13 -15.28 15.53 6.19
N VAL A 14 -14.24 15.98 5.50
CA VAL A 14 -12.91 16.20 6.09
C VAL A 14 -12.86 17.58 6.75
N HIS A 15 -13.45 17.67 7.93
CA HIS A 15 -13.18 18.81 8.81
C HIS A 15 -11.74 18.67 9.32
N ASP A 16 -10.92 19.71 9.09
CA ASP A 16 -9.61 19.98 9.73
C ASP A 16 -8.31 19.68 8.93
N ALA A 17 -8.38 19.14 7.69
CA ALA A 17 -7.17 19.03 6.85
C ALA A 17 -6.70 20.37 6.23
N THR A 18 -7.55 21.41 6.30
CA THR A 18 -7.33 22.74 5.69
C THR A 18 -6.55 23.70 6.60
N GLY A 19 -6.15 23.27 7.80
CA GLY A 19 -5.38 24.09 8.75
C GLY A 19 -3.87 24.19 8.47
N ALA A 20 -3.34 23.41 7.53
CA ALA A 20 -1.94 23.49 7.14
C ALA A 20 -1.68 24.75 6.28
N ALA A 21 -0.64 25.50 6.64
CA ALA A 21 -0.26 26.76 6.01
C ALA A 21 -0.27 26.66 4.47
N ALA A 22 -0.85 27.67 3.82
CA ALA A 22 -0.85 27.79 2.37
C ALA A 22 0.60 27.94 1.86
N HIS A 23 1.21 26.82 1.47
CA HIS A 23 2.39 26.80 0.63
C HIS A 23 2.00 27.23 -0.80
N ALA A 24 2.95 27.76 -1.57
CA ALA A 24 2.69 28.28 -2.91
C ALA A 24 2.04 27.24 -3.85
N GLY A 25 2.30 25.94 -3.66
CA GLY A 25 1.69 24.81 -4.38
C GLY A 25 0.48 24.13 -3.73
N GLY A 26 -0.12 24.72 -2.69
CA GLY A 26 -1.28 24.14 -1.97
C GLY A 26 -0.90 23.07 -0.94
N SER A 27 -1.87 22.26 -0.53
CA SER A 27 -1.67 21.18 0.46
C SER A 27 -1.56 19.81 -0.21
N SER A 28 -0.83 18.88 0.41
CA SER A 28 -0.67 17.51 -0.10
C SER A 28 -1.02 16.49 0.97
N VAL A 29 -1.84 15.50 0.60
CA VAL A 29 -2.17 14.31 1.39
C VAL A 29 -1.62 13.09 0.67
N ILE A 30 -0.84 12.29 1.40
CA ILE A 30 -0.23 11.07 0.89
C ILE A 30 -0.72 9.90 1.73
N ASN A 31 -1.55 9.05 1.14
CA ASN A 31 -2.01 7.82 1.76
C ASN A 31 -0.99 6.69 1.52
N ILE A 32 -0.80 5.82 2.51
CA ILE A 32 -0.07 4.57 2.36
C ILE A 32 -1.08 3.43 2.27
N SER A 33 -1.06 2.71 1.15
CA SER A 33 -1.87 1.53 0.88
C SER A 33 -0.94 0.31 0.79
N SER A 34 -1.19 -0.60 -0.15
CA SER A 34 -0.36 -1.78 -0.43
C SER A 34 -0.54 -2.21 -1.88
N VAL A 35 0.46 -2.88 -2.46
CA VAL A 35 0.25 -3.63 -3.71
C VAL A 35 -0.82 -4.71 -3.58
N HIS A 36 -1.12 -5.14 -2.35
CA HIS A 36 -2.26 -6.00 -2.06
C HIS A 36 -3.62 -5.36 -2.40
N ALA A 37 -3.68 -4.07 -2.76
CA ALA A 37 -4.90 -3.43 -3.25
C ALA A 37 -5.23 -3.75 -4.72
N VAL A 38 -4.27 -4.28 -5.48
CA VAL A 38 -4.41 -4.57 -6.92
C VAL A 38 -3.94 -5.96 -7.31
N GLN A 39 -3.17 -6.62 -6.45
CA GLN A 39 -2.86 -8.05 -6.50
C GLN A 39 -3.15 -8.64 -5.13
N THR A 40 -3.27 -9.96 -5.00
CA THR A 40 -3.44 -10.56 -3.67
C THR A 40 -2.95 -12.00 -3.68
N ASP A 41 -2.57 -12.44 -2.49
CA ASP A 41 -2.33 -13.85 -2.20
C ASP A 41 -3.57 -14.41 -1.47
N PRO A 42 -3.71 -15.75 -1.37
CA PRO A 42 -4.71 -16.38 -0.54
C PRO A 42 -4.66 -15.88 0.92
N GLU A 43 -5.79 -16.02 1.63
CA GLU A 43 -5.93 -15.70 3.07
C GLU A 43 -5.72 -14.22 3.47
N CYS A 44 -5.42 -13.34 2.52
CA CYS A 44 -5.23 -11.90 2.76
C CYS A 44 -6.50 -11.05 2.59
N PHE A 45 -7.71 -11.63 2.61
CA PHE A 45 -8.93 -10.91 2.20
C PHE A 45 -9.23 -9.63 3.00
N PRO A 46 -9.09 -9.56 4.34
CA PRO A 46 -9.41 -8.33 5.08
C PRO A 46 -8.41 -7.23 4.74
N TYR A 47 -7.14 -7.59 4.59
CA TYR A 47 -6.06 -6.69 4.24
C TYR A 47 -6.21 -6.15 2.80
N ASN A 48 -6.53 -7.01 1.84
CA ASN A 48 -6.81 -6.63 0.45
C ASN A 48 -8.00 -5.65 0.37
N VAL A 49 -9.11 -5.95 1.07
CA VAL A 49 -10.30 -5.08 1.08
C VAL A 49 -9.98 -3.72 1.70
N ALA A 50 -9.26 -3.69 2.83
CA ALA A 50 -8.87 -2.45 3.48
C ALA A 50 -8.01 -1.56 2.57
N ASN A 51 -6.96 -2.11 1.96
CA ASN A 51 -6.05 -1.36 1.09
C ASN A 51 -6.73 -0.93 -0.24
N SER A 52 -7.62 -1.78 -0.78
CA SER A 52 -8.48 -1.38 -1.91
C SER A 52 -9.39 -0.20 -1.55
N GLY A 53 -9.87 -0.16 -0.31
CA GLY A 53 -10.61 0.97 0.27
C GLY A 53 -9.78 2.25 0.31
N VAL A 54 -8.50 2.19 0.70
CA VAL A 54 -7.58 3.33 0.69
C VAL A 54 -7.36 3.87 -0.74
N ASN A 55 -7.24 2.99 -1.73
CA ASN A 55 -7.17 3.41 -3.13
C ASN A 55 -8.45 4.11 -3.59
N GLY A 56 -9.62 3.61 -3.17
CA GLY A 56 -10.91 4.25 -3.39
C GLY A 56 -11.02 5.63 -2.72
N LEU A 57 -10.61 5.72 -1.46
CA LEU A 57 -10.56 6.95 -0.67
C LEU A 57 -9.71 8.02 -1.35
N THR A 58 -8.53 7.64 -1.83
CA THR A 58 -7.60 8.54 -2.54
C THR A 58 -8.29 9.18 -3.75
N ARG A 59 -8.97 8.38 -4.57
CA ARG A 59 -9.71 8.90 -5.74
C ARG A 59 -10.85 9.83 -5.32
N ALA A 60 -11.65 9.43 -4.32
CA ALA A 60 -12.78 10.23 -3.87
C ALA A 60 -12.33 11.59 -3.33
N LEU A 61 -11.37 11.61 -2.42
CA LEU A 61 -10.87 12.84 -1.80
C LEU A 61 -10.13 13.75 -2.79
N SER A 62 -9.47 13.19 -3.80
CA SER A 62 -8.83 14.01 -4.85
C SER A 62 -9.83 14.90 -5.59
N ILE A 63 -11.06 14.43 -5.79
CA ILE A 63 -12.14 15.17 -6.45
C ILE A 63 -12.77 16.18 -5.48
N GLU A 64 -13.00 15.76 -4.24
CA GLU A 64 -13.66 16.60 -3.23
C GLU A 64 -12.79 17.77 -2.78
N LEU A 65 -11.49 17.56 -2.58
CA LEU A 65 -10.57 18.54 -2.01
C LEU A 65 -9.73 19.29 -3.05
N GLY A 66 -9.71 18.81 -4.31
CA GLY A 66 -9.02 19.49 -5.41
C GLY A 66 -9.41 20.97 -5.59
N PRO A 67 -10.70 21.35 -5.55
CA PRO A 67 -11.12 22.75 -5.60
C PRO A 67 -10.63 23.61 -4.43
N GLU A 68 -10.22 23.00 -3.32
CA GLU A 68 -9.64 23.65 -2.14
C GLU A 68 -8.11 23.73 -2.22
N GLY A 69 -7.50 23.32 -3.34
CA GLY A 69 -6.06 23.32 -3.53
C GLY A 69 -5.35 22.18 -2.77
N VAL A 70 -6.06 21.10 -2.44
CA VAL A 70 -5.49 19.92 -1.78
C VAL A 70 -5.34 18.79 -2.79
N ARG A 71 -4.11 18.29 -2.92
CA ARG A 71 -3.78 17.10 -3.72
C ARG A 71 -3.84 15.87 -2.83
N VAL A 72 -4.37 14.77 -3.35
CA VAL A 72 -4.49 13.52 -2.60
C VAL A 72 -3.96 12.38 -3.46
N ASN A 73 -2.84 11.79 -3.06
CA ASN A 73 -2.22 10.67 -3.77
C ASN A 73 -1.96 9.50 -2.82
N CYS A 74 -1.59 8.37 -3.39
CA CYS A 74 -1.34 7.14 -2.65
C CYS A 74 -0.07 6.46 -3.15
N ILE A 75 0.72 5.96 -2.21
CA ILE A 75 1.83 5.04 -2.46
C ILE A 75 1.33 3.64 -2.10
N MET A 76 1.60 2.66 -2.98
CA MET A 76 1.32 1.25 -2.78
C MET A 76 2.65 0.50 -2.62
N PRO A 77 3.18 0.35 -1.39
CA PRO A 77 4.41 -0.37 -1.17
C PRO A 77 4.28 -1.86 -1.49
N GLY A 78 5.38 -2.43 -1.99
CA GLY A 78 5.64 -3.87 -1.92
C GLY A 78 6.18 -4.28 -0.54
N LYS A 79 7.10 -5.23 -0.51
CA LYS A 79 7.76 -5.65 0.74
C LYS A 79 8.85 -4.65 1.11
N ILE A 80 8.60 -3.84 2.15
CA ILE A 80 9.53 -2.83 2.67
C ILE A 80 9.99 -3.25 4.06
N ILE A 81 11.29 -3.39 4.29
CA ILE A 81 11.86 -3.64 5.62
C ILE A 81 11.67 -2.39 6.47
N THR A 82 11.17 -2.56 7.69
CA THR A 82 10.97 -1.49 8.68
C THR A 82 11.50 -1.97 10.02
N GLU A 83 11.75 -1.05 10.95
CA GLU A 83 12.22 -1.40 12.30
C GLU A 83 11.25 -2.35 13.02
N ALA A 84 9.94 -2.19 12.80
CA ALA A 84 8.91 -3.11 13.31
C ALA A 84 9.02 -4.53 12.73
N LEU A 85 9.61 -4.68 11.54
CA LEU A 85 9.90 -5.97 10.90
C LEU A 85 11.28 -6.53 11.32
N ALA A 86 12.10 -5.76 12.03
CA ALA A 86 13.43 -6.18 12.50
C ALA A 86 13.38 -6.84 13.89
N ASP A 87 12.35 -6.52 14.68
CA ASP A 87 12.13 -7.06 16.04
C ASP A 87 11.12 -8.23 16.07
N HIS A 88 10.43 -8.50 14.95
CA HIS A 88 9.48 -9.60 14.79
C HIS A 88 9.89 -10.42 13.57
N ASP A 89 9.99 -11.74 13.73
CA ASP A 89 10.15 -12.72 12.65
C ASP A 89 8.93 -12.68 11.72
N TYR A 90 8.85 -11.63 10.90
CA TYR A 90 7.79 -11.42 9.91
C TYR A 90 8.01 -12.39 8.76
N GLU A 91 7.54 -13.61 8.98
CA GLU A 91 7.39 -14.60 7.93
C GLU A 91 6.34 -14.14 6.92
N ALA A 92 6.63 -14.40 5.65
CA ALA A 92 5.75 -14.10 4.55
C ALA A 92 4.48 -14.97 4.64
N GLY A 93 3.41 -14.44 5.21
CA GLY A 93 2.05 -14.90 4.90
C GLY A 93 1.15 -15.33 6.05
N THR A 94 1.58 -15.33 7.30
CA THR A 94 0.70 -15.67 8.43
C THR A 94 0.53 -14.45 9.34
N TYR A 95 -0.68 -13.91 9.40
CA TYR A 95 -1.11 -13.05 10.49
C TYR A 95 -1.41 -13.89 11.73
N GLU A 96 -0.50 -14.78 12.15
CA GLU A 96 -0.70 -15.60 13.34
C GLU A 96 0.57 -15.60 14.18
N ASP A 97 0.35 -15.27 15.45
CA ASP A 97 1.29 -15.35 16.55
C ASP A 97 1.95 -16.73 16.58
N HIS A 98 3.27 -16.79 16.31
CA HIS A 98 4.04 -18.04 16.14
C HIS A 98 3.99 -19.00 17.35
N ASP A 99 3.58 -18.50 18.51
CA ASP A 99 3.38 -19.32 19.71
C ASP A 99 2.08 -20.15 19.69
N GLN A 100 1.16 -19.89 18.74
CA GLN A 100 -0.12 -20.59 18.59
C GLN A 100 -0.32 -21.26 17.23
N ASP A 101 0.73 -21.42 16.42
CA ASP A 101 0.63 -22.17 15.18
C ASP A 101 0.22 -23.65 15.46
N PRO A 102 -0.98 -24.08 15.03
CA PRO A 102 -1.46 -25.44 15.27
C PRO A 102 -0.81 -26.47 14.34
N TYR A 103 0.02 -26.05 13.38
CA TYR A 103 0.71 -26.90 12.41
C TYR A 103 2.22 -26.94 12.68
N PRO A 104 2.73 -27.95 13.40
CA PRO A 104 4.11 -27.98 13.88
C PRO A 104 5.19 -28.00 12.77
N GLU A 105 4.82 -28.22 11.52
CA GLU A 105 5.68 -28.10 10.33
C GLU A 105 6.08 -26.67 9.96
N HIS A 106 5.41 -25.60 10.44
CA HIS A 106 5.87 -24.21 10.23
C HIS A 106 6.75 -23.69 11.38
N ARG A 107 7.08 -24.53 12.37
CA ARG A 107 8.12 -24.17 13.34
C ARG A 107 9.48 -24.04 12.65
N HIS A 108 10.09 -22.87 12.80
CA HIS A 108 11.42 -22.51 12.30
C HIS A 108 12.45 -23.66 12.41
N ASP A 109 12.98 -24.07 11.26
CA ASP A 109 14.31 -24.65 11.15
C ASP A 109 15.33 -23.52 11.43
N PRO A 110 16.26 -23.62 12.38
CA PRO A 110 17.24 -22.56 12.66
C PRO A 110 18.16 -22.19 11.47
N ASP A 111 18.12 -22.91 10.34
CA ASP A 111 18.70 -22.48 9.06
C ASP A 111 17.73 -21.64 8.16
N SER A 112 16.53 -21.30 8.64
CA SER A 112 15.42 -20.63 7.91
C SER A 112 15.59 -19.13 7.65
N GLU A 113 16.39 -18.42 8.46
CA GLU A 113 16.66 -16.99 8.23
C GLU A 113 17.23 -16.76 6.82
N LYS A 114 18.11 -17.68 6.37
CA LYS A 114 18.68 -17.67 5.01
C LYS A 114 17.67 -18.10 3.95
N SER A 115 16.60 -18.82 4.30
CA SER A 115 15.56 -19.22 3.33
C SER A 115 14.49 -18.14 3.13
N ILE A 116 14.17 -17.35 4.16
CA ILE A 116 13.15 -16.29 4.08
C ILE A 116 13.65 -15.09 3.27
N GLU A 117 14.92 -14.71 3.46
CA GLU A 117 15.57 -13.66 2.67
C GLU A 117 15.74 -14.11 1.21
N ARG A 118 16.00 -15.40 0.98
CA ARG A 118 16.19 -16.00 -0.35
C ARG A 118 14.88 -16.23 -1.11
N GLN A 119 13.82 -16.70 -0.45
CA GLN A 119 12.51 -16.91 -1.08
C GLN A 119 11.82 -15.60 -1.50
N ASN A 120 12.10 -14.50 -0.81
CA ASN A 120 11.45 -13.23 -1.10
C ASN A 120 12.19 -12.37 -2.13
N THR A 121 13.52 -12.48 -2.20
CA THR A 121 14.33 -11.80 -3.23
C THR A 121 14.10 -12.37 -4.64
N GLU A 122 13.69 -13.62 -4.76
CA GLU A 122 13.36 -14.25 -6.05
C GLU A 122 12.05 -13.75 -6.67
N LEU A 123 11.16 -13.15 -5.87
CA LEU A 123 9.82 -12.75 -6.29
C LEU A 123 9.73 -11.30 -6.76
N ASP A 124 10.67 -10.46 -6.36
CA ASP A 124 10.71 -9.05 -6.73
C ASP A 124 11.79 -8.88 -7.83
N PRO A 125 11.46 -8.42 -9.05
CA PRO A 125 12.43 -8.26 -10.14
C PRO A 125 13.70 -7.48 -9.80
N ILE A 126 13.61 -6.55 -8.85
CA ILE A 126 14.77 -5.79 -8.34
C ILE A 126 15.73 -6.62 -7.47
N GLY A 127 15.35 -7.83 -7.07
CA GLY A 127 16.20 -8.79 -6.37
C GLY A 127 16.49 -8.47 -4.91
N ARG A 128 15.71 -7.56 -4.29
CA ARG A 128 15.85 -7.17 -2.89
C ARG A 128 14.52 -6.70 -2.32
N PHE A 129 14.39 -6.78 -1.00
CA PHE A 129 13.37 -6.02 -0.30
C PHE A 129 13.59 -4.51 -0.48
N GLY A 130 12.49 -3.77 -0.45
CA GLY A 130 12.54 -2.32 -0.31
C GLY A 130 12.96 -1.91 1.09
N ALA A 131 13.49 -0.69 1.20
CA ALA A 131 13.80 -0.02 2.45
C ALA A 131 12.92 1.23 2.58
N PRO A 132 12.81 1.86 3.76
CA PRO A 132 11.99 3.07 3.94
C PRO A 132 12.42 4.20 2.99
N ALA A 133 13.72 4.25 2.66
CA ALA A 133 14.27 5.20 1.69
C ALA A 133 13.68 5.05 0.27
N ASP A 134 13.29 3.84 -0.15
CA ASP A 134 12.66 3.62 -1.45
C ASP A 134 11.26 4.25 -1.54
N ILE A 135 10.56 4.37 -0.40
CA ILE A 135 9.26 5.05 -0.31
C ILE A 135 9.45 6.56 -0.12
N ALA A 136 10.44 6.96 0.69
CA ALA A 136 10.66 8.34 1.06
C ALA A 136 10.88 9.28 -0.14
N GLY A 137 11.58 8.81 -1.19
CA GLY A 137 11.80 9.61 -2.40
C GLY A 137 10.51 10.00 -3.11
N LEU A 138 9.58 9.05 -3.28
CA LEU A 138 8.28 9.34 -3.89
C LEU A 138 7.39 10.18 -2.97
N ALA A 139 7.41 9.91 -1.67
CA ALA A 139 6.66 10.71 -0.70
C ALA A 139 7.13 12.18 -0.70
N ALA A 140 8.44 12.41 -0.72
CA ALA A 140 9.02 13.75 -0.82
C ALA A 140 8.60 14.44 -2.13
N TYR A 141 8.65 13.74 -3.27
CA TYR A 141 8.16 14.28 -4.54
C TYR A 141 6.68 14.65 -4.50
N MET A 142 5.82 13.78 -3.96
CA MET A 142 4.38 14.03 -3.84
C MET A 142 4.06 15.18 -2.87
N ALA A 143 4.93 15.44 -1.90
CA ALA A 143 4.82 16.58 -1.00
C ALA A 143 5.29 17.89 -1.64
N ALA A 144 6.19 17.81 -2.62
CA ALA A 144 6.82 18.97 -3.24
C ALA A 144 5.94 19.64 -4.32
N ASP A 145 6.25 20.91 -4.61
CA ASP A 145 5.54 21.74 -5.60
C ASP A 145 5.68 21.19 -7.02
N GLU A 146 6.75 20.45 -7.32
CA GLU A 146 6.98 19.79 -8.60
C GLU A 146 5.88 18.78 -8.96
N SER A 147 5.11 18.33 -7.98
CA SER A 147 3.96 17.44 -8.16
C SER A 147 2.60 18.17 -8.15
N GLU A 148 2.57 19.49 -8.35
CA GLU A 148 1.35 20.33 -8.25
C GLU A 148 0.18 19.86 -9.14
N PHE A 149 0.48 19.19 -10.26
CA PHE A 149 -0.54 18.66 -11.18
C PHE A 149 -0.85 17.17 -10.98
N MET A 150 -0.29 16.54 -9.94
CA MET A 150 -0.53 15.15 -9.58
C MET A 150 -1.54 15.05 -8.42
N THR A 151 -2.71 14.49 -8.69
CA THR A 151 -3.73 14.16 -7.67
C THR A 151 -4.54 12.93 -8.12
N GLY A 152 -5.02 12.14 -7.16
CA GLY A 152 -5.82 10.93 -7.38
C GLY A 152 -5.01 9.69 -7.78
N ALA A 153 -3.68 9.79 -7.86
CA ALA A 153 -2.82 8.69 -8.29
C ALA A 153 -2.60 7.66 -7.18
N CYS A 154 -2.54 6.38 -7.54
CA CYS A 154 -2.10 5.28 -6.68
C CYS A 154 -0.88 4.63 -7.35
N ILE A 155 0.32 4.82 -6.78
CA ILE A 155 1.58 4.46 -7.43
C ILE A 155 2.23 3.25 -6.72
N PRO A 156 2.43 2.12 -7.41
CA PRO A 156 3.23 1.01 -6.89
C PRO A 156 4.69 1.41 -6.66
N VAL A 157 5.24 1.02 -5.51
CA VAL A 157 6.68 1.08 -5.21
C VAL A 157 7.07 -0.27 -4.58
N ASP A 158 7.38 -1.24 -5.44
CA ASP A 158 7.37 -2.66 -5.06
C ASP A 158 8.47 -3.50 -5.72
N GLY A 159 9.50 -2.86 -6.28
CA GLY A 159 10.58 -3.57 -6.95
C GLY A 159 10.16 -4.31 -8.23
N GLY A 160 8.97 -4.03 -8.77
CA GLY A 160 8.43 -4.69 -9.96
C GLY A 160 7.55 -5.90 -9.65
N ARG A 161 7.26 -6.19 -8.37
CA ARG A 161 6.47 -7.35 -7.95
C ARG A 161 5.14 -7.45 -8.71
N THR A 162 4.42 -6.34 -8.83
CA THR A 162 3.14 -6.27 -9.55
C THR A 162 3.24 -6.46 -11.07
N THR A 163 4.44 -6.56 -11.64
CA THR A 163 4.63 -6.84 -13.08
C THR A 163 4.82 -8.32 -13.38
N THR A 164 4.84 -9.18 -12.36
CA THR A 164 5.04 -10.63 -12.47
C THR A 164 3.74 -11.39 -12.24
N LEU A 165 3.57 -12.52 -12.95
CA LEU A 165 2.47 -13.46 -12.67
C LEU A 165 2.86 -14.39 -11.52
N ARG A 166 1.89 -14.74 -10.67
CA ARG A 166 2.08 -15.48 -9.42
C ARG A 166 1.44 -16.88 -9.46
N ASP A 167 1.37 -17.49 -10.64
CA ASP A 167 0.63 -18.74 -10.87
C ASP A 167 1.13 -19.92 -10.03
N HIS A 168 2.44 -19.96 -9.74
CA HIS A 168 3.05 -21.03 -8.95
C HIS A 168 2.57 -21.04 -7.49
N ASP A 169 2.43 -19.86 -6.88
CA ASP A 169 2.03 -19.70 -5.47
C ASP A 169 0.62 -20.23 -5.22
N PHE A 170 -0.32 -19.94 -6.14
CA PHE A 170 -1.69 -20.42 -6.01
C PHE A 170 -1.78 -21.95 -6.11
N ALA A 171 -1.01 -22.55 -7.01
CA ALA A 171 -0.97 -23.99 -7.18
C ALA A 171 -0.35 -24.70 -5.96
N GLU A 172 0.66 -24.09 -5.32
CA GLU A 172 1.22 -24.58 -4.05
C GLU A 172 0.21 -24.51 -2.91
N TRP A 173 -0.45 -23.36 -2.74
CA TRP A 173 -1.46 -23.19 -1.71
C TRP A 173 -2.62 -24.19 -1.85
N LEU A 174 -3.09 -24.46 -3.07
CA LEU A 174 -4.13 -25.48 -3.29
C LEU A 174 -3.71 -26.88 -2.81
N ARG A 175 -2.45 -27.26 -3.01
CA ARG A 175 -1.94 -28.58 -2.59
C ARG A 175 -1.84 -28.72 -1.07
N GLN A 176 -1.69 -27.61 -0.34
CA GLN A 176 -1.57 -27.60 1.11
C GLN A 176 -2.93 -27.62 1.83
N ARG A 177 -4.04 -27.43 1.10
CA ARG A 177 -5.40 -27.46 1.67
C ARG A 177 -6.07 -28.83 1.69
N GLU A 178 -5.48 -29.82 1.02
CA GLU A 178 -5.98 -31.21 0.95
C GLU A 178 -5.44 -32.06 2.09
#